data_AF-A0A178IE48-F1
#
_entry.id   AF-A0A178IE48-F1
#
_cell.length_a   1.000
_cell.length_b   1.000
_cell.length_c   1.000
_cell.angle_alpha   90.00
_cell.angle_beta   90.00
_cell.angle_gamma   90.00
#
_symmetry.space_group_name_H-M   'P 1'
#
loop_
_entity.id
_entity.type
_entity.pdbx_description
1 polymer ?
#
loop_
_entity_poly.entity_id
_entity_poly.type
_entity_poly.pdbx_seq_one_letter_code
_entity_poly.pdbx_strand_id
1 'polypeptide(L)'
;MASPSRTIELFVPASWRDPVAAVLRAEVPPRVAEHLQQLPGEDMFHDTMEYLTEAYSATGDSLSEDRLHDLRESIIAAFSFFRSYHGCRPLSLGPYLRDGLLPLTRERLAAIAFDLFEGTVSRAEIDELARRAKLSTREGHVYFTADKGELIQSCGHYLIYGPESLCCLWRDQNDRPTPRFLESQARHRERGFPTVFTCDVPLHLVTDSYRRELADTLITQFFQLVSRQPVAPREWSRNWGYSIRQPLAPEFLRAHEHPATIPDPLRYGTFRNRHTSCDWCKPRATEASA
;
A
#
# COMPACT_ATOMS: atom_id res chain seq x y z
N MET A 1 -22.75 -5.21 -21.34
CA MET A 1 -21.71 -4.19 -21.55
C MET A 1 -20.78 -4.25 -20.35
N ALA A 2 -19.47 -4.37 -20.55
CA ALA A 2 -18.53 -4.30 -19.43
C ALA A 2 -18.64 -2.92 -18.79
N SER A 3 -18.96 -2.85 -17.49
CA SER A 3 -18.91 -1.60 -16.74
C SER A 3 -17.54 -0.95 -16.94
N PRO A 4 -17.46 0.38 -17.10
CA PRO A 4 -16.16 1.06 -17.20
C PRO A 4 -15.29 0.66 -16.02
N SER A 5 -14.06 0.25 -16.29
CA SER A 5 -13.10 -0.13 -15.26
C SER A 5 -12.90 1.02 -14.29
N ARG A 6 -13.30 0.85 -13.02
CA ARG A 6 -13.16 1.87 -11.97
C ARG A 6 -11.97 1.57 -11.08
N THR A 7 -11.27 2.62 -10.66
CA THR A 7 -10.12 2.54 -9.76
C THR A 7 -10.44 3.28 -8.48
N ILE A 8 -10.26 2.62 -7.34
CA ILE A 8 -10.35 3.24 -6.02
C ILE A 8 -9.05 4.01 -5.78
N GLU A 9 -9.13 5.30 -5.48
CA GLU A 9 -8.06 6.03 -4.81
C GLU A 9 -8.59 6.46 -3.45
N LEU A 10 -8.20 5.71 -2.40
CA LEU A 10 -8.90 5.69 -1.11
C LEU A 10 -9.11 7.09 -0.52
N PHE A 11 -8.10 7.93 -0.61
CA PHE A 11 -8.12 9.28 -0.03
C PHE A 11 -8.58 10.38 -0.99
N VAL A 12 -9.12 9.99 -2.16
CA VAL A 12 -9.74 10.87 -3.15
C VAL A 12 -11.20 10.42 -3.31
N PRO A 13 -12.15 10.97 -2.50
CA PRO A 13 -13.54 10.53 -2.49
C PRO A 13 -14.23 10.54 -3.86
N ALA A 14 -13.84 11.46 -4.74
CA ALA A 14 -14.36 11.53 -6.10
C ALA A 14 -14.14 10.24 -6.92
N SER A 15 -13.17 9.38 -6.54
CA SER A 15 -12.91 8.11 -7.22
C SER A 15 -13.88 6.99 -6.85
N TRP A 16 -14.53 7.05 -5.68
CA TRP A 16 -15.30 5.92 -5.15
C TRP A 16 -16.66 6.29 -4.52
N ARG A 17 -16.90 7.56 -4.16
CA ARG A 17 -18.08 7.99 -3.40
C ARG A 17 -19.39 7.63 -4.09
N ASP A 18 -19.53 7.93 -5.38
CA ASP A 18 -20.78 7.69 -6.10
C ASP A 18 -21.09 6.19 -6.31
N PRO A 19 -20.12 5.34 -6.74
CA PRO A 19 -20.32 3.90 -6.75
C PRO A 19 -20.68 3.32 -5.38
N VAL A 20 -20.00 3.73 -4.31
CA VAL A 20 -20.29 3.29 -2.93
C VAL A 20 -21.69 3.73 -2.51
N ALA A 21 -22.07 4.98 -2.77
CA ALA A 21 -23.41 5.50 -2.49
C ALA A 21 -24.51 4.71 -3.23
N ALA A 22 -24.24 4.28 -4.46
CA ALA A 22 -25.19 3.49 -5.24
C ALA A 22 -25.44 2.11 -4.60
N VAL A 23 -24.39 1.42 -4.16
CA VAL A 23 -24.49 0.14 -3.43
C VAL A 23 -25.21 0.34 -2.11
N LEU A 24 -24.78 1.32 -1.30
CA LEU A 24 -25.38 1.57 0.01
C LEU A 24 -26.87 1.92 -0.08
N ARG A 25 -27.30 2.71 -1.07
CA ARG A 25 -28.73 3.01 -1.29
C ARG A 25 -29.55 1.78 -1.69
N ALA A 26 -28.93 0.79 -2.33
CA ALA A 26 -29.61 -0.42 -2.76
C ALA A 26 -29.75 -1.44 -1.61
N GLU A 27 -28.76 -1.50 -0.71
CA GLU A 27 -28.63 -2.61 0.24
C GLU A 27 -28.81 -2.23 1.71
N VAL A 28 -28.57 -0.96 2.07
CA VAL A 28 -28.78 -0.44 3.43
C VAL A 28 -30.20 0.15 3.52
N PRO A 29 -31.03 -0.26 4.50
CA PRO A 29 -32.37 0.30 4.66
C PRO A 29 -32.32 1.82 4.84
N PRO A 30 -33.22 2.60 4.21
CA PRO A 30 -33.21 4.06 4.31
C PRO A 30 -33.19 4.58 5.75
N ARG A 31 -33.97 3.96 6.65
CA ARG A 31 -33.99 4.30 8.08
C ARG A 31 -32.64 4.13 8.76
N VAL A 32 -31.88 3.09 8.41
CA VAL A 32 -30.53 2.85 8.94
C VAL A 32 -29.58 3.93 8.42
N ALA A 33 -29.62 4.22 7.13
CA ALA A 33 -28.79 5.26 6.53
C ALA A 33 -29.09 6.65 7.12
N GLU A 34 -30.37 6.98 7.33
CA GLU A 34 -30.81 8.21 8.01
C GLU A 34 -30.31 8.28 9.45
N HIS A 35 -30.36 7.16 10.20
CA HIS A 35 -29.82 7.08 11.55
C HIS A 35 -28.30 7.34 11.58
N LEU A 36 -27.54 6.68 10.69
CA LEU A 36 -26.09 6.87 10.55
C LEU A 36 -25.73 8.32 10.22
N GLN A 37 -26.54 9.00 9.40
CA GLN A 37 -26.34 10.42 9.09
C GLN A 37 -26.52 11.33 10.30
N GLN A 38 -27.14 10.88 11.40
CA GLN A 38 -27.26 11.68 12.63
C GLN A 38 -26.10 11.50 13.61
N LEU A 39 -25.29 10.44 13.45
CA LEU A 39 -24.13 10.19 14.30
C LEU A 39 -22.99 11.17 14.00
N PRO A 40 -22.09 11.48 14.95
CA PRO A 40 -20.83 12.12 14.65
C PRO A 40 -19.94 11.20 13.81
N GLY A 41 -19.25 11.73 12.79
CA GLY A 41 -18.38 10.89 11.97
C GLY A 41 -17.15 10.37 12.73
N GLU A 42 -16.69 11.11 13.74
CA GLU A 42 -15.56 10.71 14.59
C GLU A 42 -15.84 9.46 15.45
N ASP A 43 -17.12 9.12 15.64
CA ASP A 43 -17.55 7.93 16.37
C ASP A 43 -17.65 6.68 15.47
N MET A 44 -17.35 6.81 14.17
CA MET A 44 -17.44 5.71 13.20
C MET A 44 -16.06 5.13 12.92
N PHE A 45 -15.84 3.88 13.31
CA PHE A 45 -14.58 3.17 13.15
C PHE A 45 -14.75 1.93 12.25
N HIS A 46 -13.86 1.80 11.27
CA HIS A 46 -13.94 0.76 10.23
C HIS A 46 -13.48 -0.63 10.71
N ASP A 47 -12.71 -0.69 11.78
CA ASP A 47 -12.18 -1.93 12.34
C ASP A 47 -13.21 -2.67 13.19
N THR A 48 -14.07 -1.94 13.90
CA THR A 48 -15.16 -2.55 14.70
C THR A 48 -16.49 -2.61 13.95
N MET A 49 -16.79 -1.63 13.10
CA MET A 49 -18.08 -1.47 12.43
C MET A 49 -19.29 -1.48 13.39
N GLU A 50 -19.07 -1.24 14.70
CA GLU A 50 -20.11 -1.29 15.74
C GLU A 50 -21.22 -0.27 15.48
N TYR A 51 -20.85 0.93 15.04
CA TYR A 51 -21.78 2.00 14.65
C TYR A 51 -22.84 1.53 13.63
N LEU A 52 -22.46 0.63 12.72
CA LEU A 52 -23.37 0.09 11.71
C LEU A 52 -24.34 -0.91 12.37
N THR A 53 -23.83 -1.86 13.15
CA THR A 53 -24.65 -2.85 13.87
C THR A 53 -25.62 -2.20 14.86
N GLU A 54 -25.17 -1.16 15.56
CA GLU A 54 -26.00 -0.37 16.46
C GLU A 54 -27.09 0.39 15.71
N ALA A 55 -26.78 1.00 14.56
CA ALA A 55 -27.77 1.68 13.73
C ALA A 55 -28.87 0.72 13.24
N TYR A 56 -28.49 -0.49 12.80
CA TYR A 56 -29.46 -1.53 12.45
C TYR A 56 -30.38 -1.87 13.63
N SER A 57 -29.79 -2.10 14.80
CA SER A 57 -30.54 -2.44 16.01
C SER A 57 -31.49 -1.30 16.44
N ALA A 58 -31.02 -0.06 16.38
CA ALA A 58 -31.79 1.14 16.75
C ALA A 58 -33.00 1.39 15.85
N THR A 59 -32.96 0.92 14.59
CA THR A 59 -34.08 1.05 13.66
C THR A 59 -34.98 -0.18 13.59
N GLY A 60 -34.74 -1.19 14.44
CA GLY A 60 -35.49 -2.44 14.46
C GLY A 60 -35.18 -3.34 13.25
N ASP A 61 -33.99 -3.20 12.66
CA ASP A 61 -33.40 -4.16 11.73
C ASP A 61 -32.36 -5.03 12.46
N SER A 62 -31.81 -6.01 11.74
CA SER A 62 -30.61 -6.74 12.16
C SER A 62 -29.61 -6.81 11.02
N LEU A 63 -28.32 -6.69 11.37
CA LEU A 63 -27.21 -6.91 10.47
C LEU A 63 -26.55 -8.25 10.84
N SER A 64 -26.79 -9.28 10.05
CA SER A 64 -26.06 -10.53 10.17
C SER A 64 -24.68 -10.42 9.53
N GLU A 65 -23.75 -11.28 9.95
CA GLU A 65 -22.43 -11.39 9.31
C GLU A 65 -22.53 -11.71 7.82
N ASP A 66 -23.47 -12.57 7.41
CA ASP A 66 -23.69 -12.89 5.99
C ASP A 66 -24.12 -11.64 5.19
N ARG A 67 -25.02 -10.82 5.76
CA ARG A 67 -25.46 -9.59 5.10
C ARG A 67 -24.34 -8.56 5.02
N LEU A 68 -23.52 -8.45 6.06
CA LEU A 68 -22.35 -7.57 6.05
C LEU A 68 -21.29 -8.06 5.04
N HIS A 69 -21.10 -9.38 4.93
CA HIS A 69 -20.25 -9.99 3.91
C HIS A 69 -20.74 -9.65 2.50
N ASP A 70 -22.03 -9.85 2.22
CA ASP A 70 -22.63 -9.53 0.91
C ASP A 70 -22.46 -8.05 0.56
N LEU A 71 -22.69 -7.15 1.53
CA LEU A 71 -22.49 -5.71 1.34
C LEU A 71 -21.03 -5.38 0.99
N ARG A 72 -20.06 -5.98 1.70
CA ARG A 72 -18.63 -5.79 1.41
C ARG A 72 -18.29 -6.26 -0.01
N GLU A 73 -18.82 -7.41 -0.43
CA GLU A 73 -18.58 -7.94 -1.77
C GLU A 73 -19.21 -7.04 -2.85
N SER A 74 -20.43 -6.54 -2.65
CA SER A 74 -21.08 -5.58 -3.55
C SER A 74 -20.29 -4.27 -3.68
N ILE A 75 -19.75 -3.75 -2.57
CA ILE A 75 -18.88 -2.56 -2.59
C ILE A 75 -17.63 -2.82 -3.43
N ILE A 76 -16.95 -3.94 -3.22
CA ILE A 76 -15.71 -4.25 -3.95
C ILE A 76 -15.99 -4.53 -5.43
N ALA A 77 -17.09 -5.22 -5.75
CA ALA A 77 -17.49 -5.53 -7.12
C ALA A 77 -17.79 -4.30 -7.98
N ALA A 78 -18.03 -3.14 -7.37
CA ALA A 78 -18.21 -1.87 -8.09
C ALA A 78 -16.92 -1.34 -8.75
N PHE A 79 -15.76 -1.95 -8.45
CA PHE A 79 -14.43 -1.51 -8.87
C PHE A 79 -13.61 -2.65 -9.48
N SER A 80 -12.59 -2.28 -10.25
CA SER A 80 -11.65 -3.23 -10.88
C SER A 80 -10.26 -3.14 -10.27
N PHE A 81 -9.84 -1.93 -9.89
CA PHE A 81 -8.49 -1.63 -9.44
C PHE A 81 -8.47 -0.85 -8.14
N PHE A 82 -7.36 -0.97 -7.43
CA PHE A 82 -6.98 -0.11 -6.32
C PHE A 82 -5.70 0.63 -6.67
N ARG A 83 -5.77 1.97 -6.70
CA ARG A 83 -4.62 2.85 -6.81
C ARG A 83 -3.77 2.70 -5.57
N SER A 84 -2.53 2.27 -5.75
CA SER A 84 -1.61 2.02 -4.65
C SER A 84 -0.17 2.35 -5.02
N TYR A 85 0.69 2.45 -4.01
CA TYR A 85 2.05 2.96 -4.14
C TYR A 85 3.05 1.94 -3.62
N HIS A 86 4.09 1.66 -4.41
CA HIS A 86 5.17 0.74 -4.05
C HIS A 86 6.50 1.49 -3.97
N GLY A 87 7.12 1.49 -2.79
CA GLY A 87 8.42 2.11 -2.56
C GLY A 87 9.56 1.11 -2.75
N CYS A 88 10.54 1.47 -3.57
CA CYS A 88 11.72 0.64 -3.80
C CYS A 88 12.97 1.49 -4.09
N ARG A 89 14.12 0.83 -4.18
CA ARG A 89 15.40 1.48 -4.48
C ARG A 89 16.19 0.69 -5.55
N PRO A 90 15.72 0.68 -6.79
CA PRO A 90 16.33 -0.10 -7.86
C PRO A 90 17.65 0.51 -8.35
N LEU A 91 18.47 -0.34 -8.99
CA LEU A 91 19.61 0.11 -9.80
C LEU A 91 19.21 0.51 -11.22
N SER A 92 18.07 0.00 -11.68
CA SER A 92 17.49 0.24 -13.01
C SER A 92 16.00 -0.10 -12.97
N LEU A 93 15.20 0.64 -13.73
CA LEU A 93 13.77 0.34 -13.87
C LEU A 93 13.49 -0.74 -14.92
N GLY A 94 14.47 -1.10 -15.75
CA GLY A 94 14.30 -2.08 -16.84
C GLY A 94 13.60 -3.38 -16.40
N PRO A 95 14.06 -4.08 -15.34
CA PRO A 95 13.40 -5.28 -14.84
C PRO A 95 11.96 -5.05 -14.39
N TYR A 96 11.65 -3.91 -13.77
CA TYR A 96 10.30 -3.58 -13.32
C TYR A 96 9.34 -3.36 -14.49
N LEU A 97 9.82 -2.68 -15.54
CA LEU A 97 9.02 -2.39 -16.72
C LEU A 97 8.83 -3.61 -17.63
N ARG A 98 9.71 -4.62 -17.51
CA ARG A 98 9.62 -5.88 -18.27
C ARG A 98 8.85 -6.96 -17.51
N ASP A 99 9.14 -7.14 -16.23
CA ASP A 99 8.70 -8.28 -15.43
C ASP A 99 7.63 -7.88 -14.38
N GLY A 100 7.43 -6.59 -14.15
CA GLY A 100 6.52 -6.08 -13.12
C GLY A 100 7.12 -6.08 -11.71
N LEU A 101 6.25 -6.05 -10.70
CA LEU A 101 6.64 -6.22 -9.30
C LEU A 101 6.52 -7.69 -8.92
N LEU A 102 7.66 -8.31 -8.70
CA LEU A 102 7.74 -9.73 -8.36
C LEU A 102 7.78 -9.92 -6.84
N PRO A 103 7.09 -10.92 -6.28
CA PRO A 103 7.17 -11.26 -4.86
C PRO A 103 8.58 -11.64 -4.44
N LEU A 104 8.92 -11.37 -3.18
CA LEU A 104 10.21 -11.75 -2.62
C LEU A 104 10.35 -13.28 -2.54
N THR A 105 11.48 -13.81 -3.00
CA THR A 105 11.90 -15.19 -2.71
C THR A 105 13.28 -15.17 -2.03
N ARG A 106 13.66 -16.25 -1.34
CA ARG A 106 15.00 -16.36 -0.74
C ARG A 106 16.11 -16.29 -1.77
N GLU A 107 15.90 -16.86 -2.95
CA GLU A 107 16.88 -16.85 -4.04
C GLU A 107 17.10 -15.42 -4.55
N ARG A 108 16.02 -14.65 -4.71
CA ARG A 108 16.11 -13.23 -5.10
C ARG A 108 16.74 -12.40 -3.99
N LEU A 109 16.40 -12.67 -2.73
CA LEU A 109 16.99 -11.99 -1.59
C LEU A 109 18.50 -12.23 -1.51
N ALA A 110 18.94 -13.48 -1.70
CA ALA A 110 20.34 -13.86 -1.74
C ALA A 110 21.08 -13.23 -2.92
N ALA A 111 20.48 -13.19 -4.11
CA ALA A 111 21.05 -12.53 -5.27
C ALA A 111 21.26 -11.03 -5.02
N ILE A 112 20.24 -10.33 -4.51
CA ILE A 112 20.33 -8.90 -4.18
C ILE A 112 21.42 -8.65 -3.12
N ALA A 113 21.49 -9.49 -2.08
CA ALA A 113 22.50 -9.36 -1.05
C ALA A 113 23.92 -9.60 -1.58
N PHE A 114 24.11 -10.60 -2.44
CA PHE A 114 25.40 -10.90 -3.05
C PHE A 114 25.88 -9.75 -3.93
N ASP A 115 24.98 -9.20 -4.76
CA ASP A 115 25.27 -8.04 -5.60
C ASP A 115 25.60 -6.80 -4.77
N LEU A 116 24.89 -6.57 -3.66
CA LEU A 116 25.10 -5.43 -2.76
C LEU A 116 26.50 -5.47 -2.11
N PHE A 117 26.94 -6.66 -1.71
CA PHE A 117 28.23 -6.85 -1.04
C PHE A 117 29.39 -7.08 -2.03
N GLU A 118 29.12 -7.11 -3.33
CA GLU A 118 30.13 -7.15 -4.40
C GLU A 118 31.16 -8.28 -4.20
N GLY A 119 30.68 -9.43 -3.70
CA GLY A 119 31.51 -10.61 -3.45
C GLY A 119 32.39 -10.55 -2.19
N THR A 120 32.32 -9.48 -1.38
CA THR A 120 33.01 -9.43 -0.07
C THR A 120 32.46 -10.45 0.95
N VAL A 121 31.23 -10.92 0.71
CA VAL A 121 30.62 -12.05 1.42
C VAL A 121 30.44 -13.18 0.43
N SER A 122 30.86 -14.39 0.80
CA SER A 122 30.77 -15.54 -0.08
C SER A 122 29.32 -15.89 -0.40
N ARG A 123 29.07 -16.41 -1.61
CA ARG A 123 27.72 -16.82 -2.02
C ARG A 123 27.12 -17.86 -1.08
N ALA A 124 27.91 -18.85 -0.68
CA ALA A 124 27.49 -19.90 0.25
C ALA A 124 27.04 -19.33 1.60
N GLU A 125 27.76 -18.32 2.11
CA GLU A 125 27.38 -17.66 3.36
C GLU A 125 26.05 -16.90 3.23
N ILE A 126 25.85 -16.17 2.12
CA ILE A 126 24.59 -15.46 1.88
C ILE A 126 23.41 -16.41 1.72
N ASP A 127 23.59 -17.51 0.99
CA ASP A 127 22.53 -18.50 0.80
C ASP A 127 22.13 -19.12 2.16
N GLU A 128 23.09 -19.39 3.04
CA GLU A 128 22.81 -19.87 4.40
C GLU A 128 22.09 -18.81 5.26
N LEU A 129 22.51 -17.53 5.17
CA LEU A 129 21.81 -16.42 5.82
C LEU A 129 20.36 -16.29 5.32
N ALA A 130 20.15 -16.40 4.00
CA ALA A 130 18.83 -16.33 3.39
C ALA A 130 17.96 -17.52 3.81
N ARG A 131 18.52 -18.72 3.95
CA ARG A 131 17.81 -19.91 4.41
C ARG A 131 17.32 -19.79 5.86
N ARG A 132 18.11 -19.19 6.75
CA ARG A 132 17.74 -19.00 8.17
C ARG A 132 16.96 -17.72 8.47
N ALA A 133 16.85 -16.80 7.50
CA ALA A 133 16.17 -15.53 7.70
C ALA A 133 14.68 -15.72 8.04
N LYS A 134 14.20 -14.96 9.02
CA LYS A 134 12.79 -14.92 9.43
C LYS A 134 12.00 -14.02 8.49
N LEU A 135 11.40 -14.62 7.47
CA LEU A 135 10.70 -13.91 6.39
C LEU A 135 9.18 -14.18 6.37
N SER A 136 8.59 -14.70 7.44
CA SER A 136 7.20 -15.20 7.47
C SER A 136 6.14 -14.19 6.99
N THR A 137 6.37 -12.90 7.20
CA THR A 137 5.46 -11.86 6.70
C THR A 137 5.82 -11.36 5.30
N ARG A 138 7.07 -11.52 4.85
CA ARG A 138 7.67 -10.83 3.69
C ARG A 138 7.83 -11.71 2.45
N GLU A 139 8.23 -12.97 2.65
CA GLU A 139 8.46 -13.93 1.57
C GLU A 139 7.14 -14.25 0.86
N GLY A 140 7.15 -14.20 -0.47
CA GLY A 140 5.96 -14.40 -1.29
C GLY A 140 5.03 -13.19 -1.36
N HIS A 141 5.42 -12.02 -0.87
CA HIS A 141 4.58 -10.82 -0.88
C HIS A 141 5.16 -9.66 -1.72
N VAL A 142 4.26 -8.86 -2.30
CA VAL A 142 4.53 -7.51 -2.84
C VAL A 142 3.69 -6.52 -2.05
N TYR A 143 4.33 -5.51 -1.47
CA TYR A 143 3.69 -4.56 -0.56
C TYR A 143 3.33 -3.24 -1.22
N PHE A 144 2.24 -2.64 -0.75
CA PHE A 144 1.75 -1.35 -1.22
C PHE A 144 1.17 -0.52 -0.07
N THR A 145 1.13 0.80 -0.27
CA THR A 145 0.34 1.74 0.55
C THR A 145 -0.76 2.38 -0.30
N ALA A 146 -1.86 2.79 0.32
CA ALA A 146 -2.91 3.55 -0.36
C ALA A 146 -2.59 5.04 -0.49
N ASP A 147 -1.66 5.56 0.32
CA ASP A 147 -1.20 6.95 0.27
C ASP A 147 0.28 7.06 -0.09
N LYS A 148 0.56 7.92 -1.07
CA LYS A 148 1.91 8.20 -1.55
C LYS A 148 2.70 9.07 -0.58
N GLY A 149 2.02 10.04 0.03
CA GLY A 149 2.60 10.95 1.01
C GLY A 149 3.10 10.18 2.22
N GLU A 150 2.26 9.31 2.79
CA GLU A 150 2.59 8.43 3.91
C GLU A 150 3.82 7.55 3.60
N LEU A 151 3.86 6.95 2.41
CA LEU A 151 5.01 6.15 1.98
C LEU A 151 6.32 6.95 1.99
N ILE A 152 6.29 8.20 1.53
CA ILE A 152 7.47 9.06 1.45
C ILE A 152 7.83 9.62 2.82
N GLN A 153 6.84 10.11 3.59
CA GLN A 153 7.06 10.86 4.83
C GLN A 153 7.29 9.97 6.04
N SER A 154 6.61 8.83 6.12
CA SER A 154 6.62 7.95 7.29
C SER A 154 7.35 6.63 7.02
N CYS A 155 7.40 6.18 5.77
CA CYS A 155 8.01 4.90 5.38
C CYS A 155 9.28 5.06 4.51
N GLY A 156 9.97 6.19 4.65
CA GLY A 156 11.14 6.54 3.84
C GLY A 156 12.29 5.53 3.91
N HIS A 157 12.36 4.67 4.94
CA HIS A 157 13.40 3.64 5.05
C HIS A 157 13.36 2.63 3.89
N TYR A 158 12.20 2.35 3.29
CA TYR A 158 12.13 1.47 2.09
C TYR A 158 12.78 2.11 0.86
N LEU A 159 12.69 3.44 0.75
CA LEU A 159 13.25 4.22 -0.34
C LEU A 159 14.75 4.49 -0.16
N ILE A 160 15.20 4.59 1.09
CA ILE A 160 16.58 4.92 1.44
C ILE A 160 17.45 3.66 1.56
N TYR A 161 16.96 2.65 2.26
CA TYR A 161 17.74 1.46 2.64
C TYR A 161 17.33 0.19 1.89
N GLY A 162 16.36 0.29 0.96
CA GLY A 162 15.87 -0.83 0.18
C GLY A 162 14.93 -1.74 0.97
N PRO A 163 14.75 -3.00 0.53
CA PRO A 163 13.78 -3.91 1.13
C PRO A 163 14.23 -4.35 2.52
N GLU A 164 13.32 -4.25 3.49
CA GLU A 164 13.58 -4.63 4.89
C GLU A 164 13.96 -6.11 5.05
N SER A 165 13.60 -6.96 4.09
CA SER A 165 14.03 -8.36 4.07
C SER A 165 15.55 -8.52 4.04
N LEU A 166 16.31 -7.57 3.48
CA LEU A 166 17.77 -7.61 3.53
C LEU A 166 18.29 -7.37 4.94
N CYS A 167 17.64 -6.49 5.70
CA CYS A 167 17.94 -6.31 7.12
C CYS A 167 17.77 -7.61 7.92
N CYS A 168 16.81 -8.48 7.54
CA CYS A 168 16.61 -9.78 8.17
C CYS A 168 17.78 -10.76 7.98
N LEU A 169 18.59 -10.61 6.92
CA LEU A 169 19.76 -11.46 6.69
C LEU A 169 20.87 -11.22 7.74
N TRP A 170 20.97 -9.97 8.20
CA TRP A 170 22.10 -9.48 9.00
C TRP A 170 21.81 -9.45 10.49
N ARG A 171 20.86 -10.28 10.95
CA ARG A 171 20.54 -10.48 12.36
C ARG A 171 21.15 -11.78 12.88
N ASP A 172 21.61 -11.78 14.13
CA ASP A 172 22.09 -12.99 14.79
C ASP A 172 20.93 -13.91 15.24
N GLN A 173 21.24 -15.04 15.88
CA GLN A 173 20.24 -15.97 16.41
C GLN A 173 19.30 -15.38 17.48
N ASN A 174 19.72 -14.28 18.13
CA ASN A 174 18.96 -13.54 19.13
C ASN A 174 18.27 -12.30 18.53
N ASP A 175 18.19 -12.23 17.20
CA ASP A 175 17.59 -11.13 16.43
C ASP A 175 18.33 -9.79 16.58
N ARG A 176 19.59 -9.78 17.02
CA ARG A 176 20.39 -8.56 17.18
C ARG A 176 21.06 -8.16 15.86
N PRO A 177 21.11 -6.85 15.52
CA PRO A 177 21.86 -6.38 14.36
C PRO A 177 23.35 -6.75 14.45
N THR A 178 23.89 -7.33 13.39
CA THR A 178 25.35 -7.58 13.24
C THR A 178 26.04 -6.35 12.62
N PRO A 179 27.39 -6.25 12.63
CA PRO A 179 28.08 -5.18 11.90
C PRO A 179 27.67 -5.06 10.42
N ARG A 180 27.37 -6.20 9.78
CA ARG A 180 26.90 -6.23 8.38
C ARG A 180 25.53 -5.61 8.17
N PHE A 181 24.71 -5.50 9.21
CA PHE A 181 23.43 -4.80 9.14
C PHE A 181 23.65 -3.31 8.81
N LEU A 182 24.56 -2.66 9.54
CA LEU A 182 24.89 -1.26 9.33
C LEU A 182 25.60 -1.04 7.99
N GLU A 183 26.50 -1.96 7.62
CA GLU A 183 27.15 -1.95 6.32
C GLU A 183 26.13 -2.07 5.16
N SER A 184 25.18 -3.00 5.26
CA SER A 184 24.10 -3.18 4.28
C SER A 184 23.28 -1.89 4.11
N GLN A 185 22.95 -1.21 5.21
CA GLN A 185 22.24 0.08 5.15
C GLN A 185 23.09 1.17 4.48
N ALA A 186 24.38 1.25 4.80
CA ALA A 186 25.29 2.22 4.20
C ALA A 186 25.41 2.00 2.68
N ARG A 187 25.66 0.75 2.26
CA ARG A 187 25.75 0.37 0.85
C ARG A 187 24.46 0.70 0.08
N HIS A 188 23.29 0.38 0.64
CA HIS A 188 22.03 0.75 -0.01
C HIS A 188 21.82 2.25 -0.12
N ARG A 189 22.16 3.01 0.93
CA ARG A 189 22.02 4.47 0.91
C ARG A 189 22.79 5.11 -0.23
N GLU A 190 23.90 4.51 -0.64
CA GLU A 190 24.78 4.96 -1.72
C GLU A 190 24.42 4.41 -3.10
N ARG A 191 23.71 3.27 -3.16
CA ARG A 191 23.47 2.52 -4.40
C ARG A 191 22.01 2.55 -4.82
N GLY A 192 21.75 2.76 -6.11
CA GLY A 192 20.39 2.84 -6.67
C GLY A 192 19.70 4.17 -6.37
N PHE A 193 18.46 4.30 -6.84
CA PHE A 193 17.70 5.54 -6.74
C PHE A 193 16.31 5.31 -6.14
N PRO A 194 15.92 6.07 -5.09
CA PRO A 194 14.58 6.05 -4.53
C PRO A 194 13.51 6.14 -5.61
N THR A 195 12.60 5.19 -5.63
CA THR A 195 11.55 5.11 -6.63
C THR A 195 10.24 4.75 -5.97
N VAL A 196 9.21 5.55 -6.25
CA VAL A 196 7.83 5.24 -5.92
C VAL A 196 7.10 4.90 -7.21
N PHE A 197 6.56 3.69 -7.31
CA PHE A 197 5.66 3.31 -8.38
C PHE A 197 4.22 3.63 -8.01
N THR A 198 3.48 4.20 -8.95
CA THR A 198 2.02 4.31 -8.91
C THR A 198 1.43 3.12 -9.65
N CYS A 199 0.61 2.33 -8.96
CA CYS A 199 0.10 1.05 -9.44
C CYS A 199 -1.43 1.07 -9.44
N ASP A 200 -2.06 0.47 -10.46
CA ASP A 200 -3.48 0.11 -10.42
C ASP A 200 -3.56 -1.40 -10.14
N VAL A 201 -3.59 -1.79 -8.86
CA VAL A 201 -3.57 -3.20 -8.47
C VAL A 201 -4.96 -3.81 -8.69
N PRO A 202 -5.09 -4.88 -9.48
CA PRO A 202 -6.37 -5.55 -9.66
C PRO A 202 -6.93 -6.07 -8.33
N LEU A 203 -8.20 -5.78 -8.06
CA LEU A 203 -8.83 -6.17 -6.79
C LEU A 203 -8.90 -7.69 -6.60
N HIS A 204 -8.92 -8.47 -7.68
CA HIS A 204 -8.86 -9.93 -7.61
C HIS A 204 -7.49 -10.48 -7.16
N LEU A 205 -6.42 -9.67 -7.15
CA LEU A 205 -5.12 -10.04 -6.60
C LEU A 205 -5.00 -9.69 -5.10
N VAL A 206 -5.88 -8.83 -4.59
CA VAL A 206 -5.94 -8.43 -3.19
C VAL A 206 -6.58 -9.57 -2.40
N THR A 207 -5.96 -9.96 -1.29
CA THR A 207 -6.50 -11.05 -0.46
C THR A 207 -7.84 -10.66 0.16
N ASP A 208 -8.68 -11.65 0.44
CA ASP A 208 -10.02 -11.42 1.00
C ASP A 208 -10.00 -10.60 2.30
N SER A 209 -8.96 -10.77 3.13
CA SER A 209 -8.81 -9.98 4.36
C SER A 209 -8.68 -8.48 4.07
N TYR A 210 -7.80 -8.11 3.14
CA TYR A 210 -7.62 -6.71 2.76
C TYR A 210 -8.78 -6.16 1.95
N ARG A 211 -9.48 -7.00 1.17
CA ARG A 211 -10.71 -6.61 0.49
C ARG A 211 -11.83 -6.26 1.47
N ARG A 212 -12.02 -7.07 2.52
CA ARG A 212 -12.97 -6.78 3.60
C ARG A 212 -12.62 -5.48 4.32
N GLU A 213 -11.36 -5.32 4.73
CA GLU A 213 -10.87 -4.10 5.38
C GLU A 213 -11.06 -2.85 4.49
N LEU A 214 -10.79 -2.97 3.19
CA LEU A 214 -11.00 -1.88 2.23
C LEU A 214 -12.50 -1.53 2.11
N ALA A 215 -13.37 -2.53 2.02
CA ALA A 215 -14.81 -2.32 1.97
C ALA A 215 -15.33 -1.62 3.24
N ASP A 216 -14.92 -2.10 4.42
CA ASP A 216 -15.27 -1.49 5.70
C ASP A 216 -14.78 -0.04 5.79
N THR A 217 -13.56 0.22 5.30
CA THR A 217 -13.00 1.57 5.21
C THR A 217 -13.84 2.47 4.31
N LEU A 218 -14.24 1.99 3.13
CA LEU A 218 -15.06 2.77 2.18
C LEU A 218 -16.46 3.04 2.72
N ILE A 219 -17.10 2.05 3.35
CA ILE A 219 -18.42 2.22 4.00
C ILE A 219 -18.33 3.26 5.12
N THR A 220 -17.32 3.12 5.99
CA THR A 220 -17.10 4.03 7.12
C THR A 220 -16.81 5.45 6.63
N GLN A 221 -15.86 5.62 5.72
CA GLN A 221 -15.54 6.93 5.17
C GLN A 221 -16.74 7.55 4.43
N PHE A 222 -17.56 6.75 3.75
CA PHE A 222 -18.79 7.25 3.16
C PHE A 222 -19.72 7.87 4.21
N PHE A 223 -20.03 7.12 5.27
CA PHE A 223 -20.92 7.62 6.31
C PHE A 223 -20.32 8.78 7.09
N GLN A 224 -19.01 8.76 7.36
CA GLN A 224 -18.29 9.91 7.91
C GLN A 224 -18.41 11.18 7.06
N LEU A 225 -18.50 11.08 5.73
CA LEU A 225 -18.67 12.25 4.85
C LEU A 225 -20.09 12.83 4.86
N VAL A 226 -21.09 12.00 5.14
CA VAL A 226 -22.52 12.40 5.09
C VAL A 226 -23.15 12.50 6.47
N SER A 227 -22.36 12.35 7.53
CA SER A 227 -22.83 12.40 8.91
C SER A 227 -23.16 13.83 9.37
N ARG A 228 -23.76 13.96 10.55
CA ARG A 228 -24.15 15.25 11.13
C ARG A 228 -22.94 16.11 11.47
N GLN A 229 -21.83 15.46 11.82
CA GLN A 229 -20.52 16.08 12.04
C GLN A 229 -19.51 15.36 11.15
N PRO A 230 -19.36 15.81 9.89
CA PRO A 230 -18.51 15.13 8.93
C PRO A 230 -17.03 15.17 9.31
N VAL A 231 -16.32 14.08 9.05
CA VAL A 231 -14.84 14.04 9.14
C VAL A 231 -14.27 14.43 7.79
N ALA A 232 -13.44 15.47 7.72
CA ALA A 232 -12.85 15.86 6.46
C ALA A 232 -11.82 14.81 5.99
N PRO A 233 -11.68 14.56 4.66
CA PRO A 233 -10.71 13.58 4.15
C PRO A 233 -9.26 13.77 4.58
N ARG A 234 -8.87 15.00 4.97
CA ARG A 234 -7.53 15.31 5.47
C ARG A 234 -7.27 14.80 6.90
N GLU A 235 -8.32 14.48 7.64
CA GLU A 235 -8.27 14.01 9.04
C GLU A 235 -8.23 12.48 9.13
N TRP A 236 -8.55 11.78 8.03
CA TRP A 236 -8.41 10.34 7.96
C TRP A 236 -6.95 9.90 8.12
N SER A 237 -6.77 8.83 8.89
CA SER A 237 -5.49 8.12 8.94
C SER A 237 -5.05 7.73 7.51
N ARG A 238 -3.82 8.09 7.16
CA ARG A 238 -3.19 7.73 5.88
C ARG A 238 -2.47 6.38 5.92
N ASN A 239 -2.36 5.79 7.12
CA ASN A 239 -1.70 4.51 7.33
C ASN A 239 -2.60 3.36 6.90
N TRP A 240 -2.64 3.11 5.59
CA TRP A 240 -3.37 2.01 4.99
C TRP A 240 -2.44 1.27 4.02
N GLY A 241 -2.07 0.05 4.38
CA GLY A 241 -1.07 -0.74 3.67
C GLY A 241 -1.48 -2.20 3.55
N TYR A 242 -1.08 -2.83 2.45
CA TYR A 242 -1.46 -4.21 2.16
C TYR A 242 -0.40 -4.91 1.32
N SER A 243 -0.64 -6.18 1.03
CA SER A 243 0.19 -6.92 0.08
C SER A 243 -0.63 -7.88 -0.76
N ILE A 244 -0.07 -8.22 -1.92
CA ILE A 244 -0.53 -9.32 -2.77
C ILE A 244 0.51 -10.44 -2.75
N ARG A 245 0.08 -11.67 -3.06
CA ARG A 245 0.95 -12.86 -3.09
C ARG A 245 1.44 -13.25 -4.48
N GLN A 246 1.00 -12.53 -5.50
CA GLN A 246 1.31 -12.80 -6.90
C GLN A 246 2.12 -11.63 -7.48
N PRO A 247 2.84 -11.84 -8.59
CA PRO A 247 3.40 -10.74 -9.35
C PRO A 247 2.35 -9.70 -9.74
N LEU A 248 2.69 -8.41 -9.62
CA LEU A 248 1.95 -7.36 -10.30
C LEU A 248 2.59 -7.14 -11.67
N ALA A 249 1.85 -7.48 -12.73
CA ALA A 249 2.33 -7.36 -14.10
C ALA A 249 2.64 -5.89 -14.50
N PRO A 250 3.60 -5.65 -15.41
CA PRO A 250 4.10 -4.31 -15.74
C PRO A 250 3.01 -3.38 -16.30
N GLU A 251 1.97 -3.89 -16.95
CA GLU A 251 0.85 -3.11 -17.48
C GLU A 251 0.03 -2.39 -16.39
N PHE A 252 0.15 -2.82 -15.13
CA PHE A 252 -0.47 -2.18 -13.98
C PHE A 252 0.41 -1.09 -13.34
N LEU A 253 1.66 -0.92 -13.81
CA LEU A 253 2.54 0.17 -13.41
C LEU A 253 2.20 1.42 -14.24
N ARG A 254 1.51 2.38 -13.62
CA ARG A 254 1.00 3.57 -14.30
C ARG A 254 2.01 4.69 -14.42
N ALA A 255 2.81 4.87 -13.37
CA ALA A 255 3.82 5.91 -13.30
C ALA A 255 4.91 5.53 -12.29
N HIS A 256 6.01 6.27 -12.33
CA HIS A 256 7.02 6.25 -11.28
C HIS A 256 7.52 7.67 -11.04
N GLU A 257 8.03 7.91 -9.84
CA GLU A 257 8.72 9.14 -9.49
C GLU A 257 9.88 8.89 -8.54
N HIS A 258 10.80 9.85 -8.48
CA HIS A 258 12.00 9.79 -7.66
C HIS A 258 11.99 10.95 -6.67
N PRO A 259 11.50 10.76 -5.43
CA PRO A 259 11.40 11.84 -4.45
C PRO A 259 12.76 12.49 -4.21
N ALA A 260 12.81 13.81 -4.33
CA ALA A 260 14.05 14.58 -4.14
C ALA A 260 14.53 14.59 -2.68
N THR A 261 13.56 14.57 -1.77
CA THR A 261 13.77 14.70 -0.32
C THR A 261 12.90 13.68 0.39
N ILE A 262 13.51 12.92 1.29
CA ILE A 262 12.86 11.80 1.99
C ILE A 262 13.25 11.90 3.48
N PRO A 263 12.30 12.01 4.41
CA PRO A 263 12.58 11.86 5.83
C PRO A 263 13.25 10.50 6.12
N ASP A 264 14.25 10.52 6.99
CA ASP A 264 15.04 9.35 7.37
C ASP A 264 14.64 8.93 8.78
N PRO A 265 13.68 8.00 8.94
CA PRO A 265 13.16 7.63 10.26
C PRO A 265 14.20 6.89 11.10
N LEU A 266 15.24 6.31 10.49
CA LEU A 266 16.28 5.57 11.22
C LEU A 266 17.41 6.48 11.72
N ARG A 267 17.63 7.62 11.07
CA ARG A 267 18.68 8.59 11.44
C ARG A 267 18.12 9.94 11.93
N TYR A 268 16.80 10.06 12.05
CA TYR A 268 16.10 11.28 12.47
C TYR A 268 16.56 12.52 11.69
N GLY A 269 16.55 12.42 10.36
CA GLY A 269 17.02 13.49 9.48
C GLY A 269 16.37 13.46 8.11
N THR A 270 17.06 14.00 7.11
CA THR A 270 16.55 14.08 5.74
C THR A 270 17.57 13.51 4.75
N PHE A 271 17.15 12.52 3.97
CA PHE A 271 17.89 12.01 2.84
C PHE A 271 17.61 12.87 1.59
N ARG A 272 18.68 13.32 0.93
CA ARG A 272 18.61 14.02 -0.35
C ARG A 272 18.93 13.06 -1.47
N ASN A 273 17.96 12.79 -2.32
CA ASN A 273 18.13 11.93 -3.47
C ASN A 273 18.91 12.68 -4.56
N ARG A 274 20.03 12.08 -5.01
CA ARG A 274 20.87 12.62 -6.08
C ARG A 274 20.33 12.31 -7.49
N HIS A 275 19.37 11.39 -7.59
CA HIS A 275 18.82 10.88 -8.83
C HIS A 275 17.30 11.09 -8.85
N THR A 276 16.87 12.28 -9.25
CA THR A 276 15.44 12.67 -9.30
C THR A 276 14.80 12.44 -10.67
N SER A 277 15.56 11.89 -11.62
CA SER A 277 15.11 11.50 -12.95
C SER A 277 15.88 10.27 -13.43
N CYS A 278 15.33 9.57 -14.42
CA CYS A 278 15.96 8.45 -15.10
C CYS A 278 15.53 8.43 -16.57
N ASP A 279 16.12 7.51 -17.36
CA ASP A 279 15.85 7.37 -18.80
C ASP A 279 14.38 7.03 -19.12
N TRP A 280 13.61 6.57 -18.12
CA TRP A 280 12.20 6.23 -18.27
C TRP A 280 11.25 7.32 -17.75
N CYS A 281 11.77 8.38 -17.14
CA CYS A 281 10.95 9.53 -16.77
C CYS A 281 10.43 10.16 -18.06
N LYS A 282 9.10 10.22 -18.21
CA LYS A 282 8.51 10.98 -19.31
C LYS A 282 8.98 12.43 -19.20
N PRO A 283 9.34 13.10 -20.31
CA PRO A 283 9.58 14.53 -20.26
C PRO A 283 8.36 15.19 -19.63
N ARG A 284 8.56 16.03 -18.61
CA ARG A 284 7.47 16.88 -18.13
C ARG A 284 6.97 17.63 -19.37
N ALA A 285 5.71 17.41 -19.75
CA ALA A 285 5.08 18.30 -20.71
C ALA A 285 5.27 19.70 -20.14
N THR A 286 6.12 20.50 -20.79
CA THR A 286 6.27 21.90 -20.44
C THR A 286 4.87 22.48 -20.51
N GLU A 287 4.34 22.94 -19.38
CA GLU A 287 3.16 23.79 -19.35
C GLU A 287 3.47 24.95 -20.30
N ALA A 288 2.90 24.87 -21.51
CA ALA A 288 2.93 25.95 -22.46
C ALA A 288 2.12 27.08 -21.82
N SER A 289 2.85 27.97 -21.16
CA SER A 289 2.39 29.28 -20.74
C SER A 289 2.56 30.18 -21.97
N ALA A 290 1.49 30.31 -22.73
CA ALA A 290 1.18 31.45 -23.61
C ALA A 290 -0.33 31.48 -23.87
#